data_AF-A0A522CM94-F1
#
_entry.id   AF-A0A522CM94-F1
#
_cell.length_a   1.000
_cell.length_b   1.000
_cell.length_c   1.000
_cell.angle_alpha   90.00
_cell.angle_beta   90.00
_cell.angle_gamma   90.00
#
_symmetry.space_group_name_H-M   'P 1'
#
loop_
_entity.id
_entity.type
_entity.pdbx_description
1 polymer ?
#
loop_
_entity_poly.entity_id
_entity_poly.type
_entity_poly.pdbx_seq_one_letter_code
_entity_poly.pdbx_strand_id
1 'polypeptide(L)'
;MSVLKTIFTWWNGATTGIHFTVARRGRFVGQDELGNKYYEARDARDAYDKGRKRRWVIYKGYADASKVTADWHGWLRYTFDEPPTVEPF
;
A
#
# COMPACT_ATOMS: atom_id res chain seq x y z
N MET A 1 29.15 -15.05 20.75
CA MET A 1 27.74 -15.47 20.76
C MET A 1 26.98 -14.77 19.63
N SER A 2 26.32 -15.55 18.76
CA SER A 2 25.09 -15.20 18.02
C SER A 2 25.10 -14.19 16.86
N VAL A 3 26.00 -14.34 15.88
CA VAL A 3 25.79 -13.80 14.51
C VAL A 3 24.90 -14.75 13.67
N LEU A 4 24.85 -16.04 14.03
CA LEU A 4 24.07 -17.08 13.34
C LEU A 4 22.56 -17.00 13.57
N LYS A 5 22.08 -16.22 14.56
CA LYS A 5 20.64 -16.06 14.82
C LYS A 5 19.95 -15.05 13.90
N THR A 6 20.70 -14.12 13.31
CA THR A 6 20.14 -13.08 12.44
C THR A 6 19.80 -13.60 11.04
N ILE A 7 20.39 -14.74 10.65
CA ILE A 7 20.14 -15.39 9.35
C ILE A 7 18.82 -16.19 9.38
N PHE A 8 18.40 -16.67 10.56
CA PHE A 8 17.19 -17.50 10.72
C PHE A 8 15.91 -16.73 11.06
N THR A 9 15.94 -15.40 11.13
CA THR A 9 14.76 -14.56 11.32
C THR A 9 14.29 -13.93 10.01
N TRP A 10 14.14 -14.72 8.95
CA TRP A 10 13.54 -14.25 7.68
C TRP A 10 12.03 -13.96 7.80
N TRP A 11 11.43 -14.28 8.95
CA TRP A 11 9.99 -14.18 9.21
C TRP A 11 9.61 -12.92 10.01
N ASN A 12 10.57 -12.08 10.42
CA ASN A 12 10.29 -10.95 11.33
C ASN A 12 9.86 -9.66 10.64
N GLY A 13 9.21 -9.77 9.49
CA GLY A 13 8.44 -8.67 8.93
C GLY A 13 8.57 -8.56 7.42
N ALA A 14 7.44 -8.70 6.73
CA ALA A 14 7.20 -7.80 5.61
C ALA A 14 7.31 -6.38 6.23
N THR A 15 8.05 -5.40 5.72
CA THR A 15 7.70 -4.73 4.46
C THR A 15 8.72 -3.60 4.14
N THR A 16 9.98 -3.60 4.64
CA THR A 16 10.91 -2.47 4.41
C THR A 16 11.13 -2.17 2.93
N GLY A 17 11.18 -3.20 2.08
CA GLY A 17 11.29 -3.05 0.62
C GLY A 17 10.10 -2.36 -0.04
N ILE A 18 8.87 -2.60 0.46
CA ILE A 18 7.67 -1.93 -0.04
C ILE A 18 7.62 -0.49 0.45
N HIS A 19 8.01 -0.20 1.70
CA HIS A 19 8.11 1.19 2.16
C HIS A 19 9.10 2.00 1.29
N PHE A 20 10.25 1.42 0.93
CA PHE A 20 11.19 2.06 0.01
C PHE A 20 10.63 2.23 -1.41
N THR A 21 9.96 1.21 -1.93
CA THR A 21 9.36 1.25 -3.28
C THR A 21 8.23 2.29 -3.37
N VAL A 22 7.35 2.31 -2.38
CA VAL A 22 6.24 3.26 -2.26
C VAL A 22 6.77 4.67 -1.99
N ALA A 23 7.81 4.86 -1.18
CA ALA A 23 8.41 6.19 -0.99
C ALA A 23 9.07 6.73 -2.27
N ARG A 24 9.72 5.87 -3.05
CA ARG A 24 10.40 6.28 -4.29
C ARG A 24 9.45 6.56 -5.45
N ARG A 25 8.35 5.81 -5.55
CA ARG A 25 7.47 5.80 -6.74
C ARG A 25 6.00 6.11 -6.46
N GLY A 26 5.58 6.03 -5.21
CA GLY A 26 4.23 6.32 -4.77
C GLY A 26 4.04 7.81 -4.48
N ARG A 27 2.87 8.32 -4.88
CA ARG A 27 2.29 9.57 -4.43
C ARG A 27 1.35 9.24 -3.27
N PHE A 28 1.49 9.94 -2.15
CA PHE A 28 0.55 9.84 -1.04
C PHE A 28 -0.81 10.39 -1.47
N VAL A 29 -1.86 9.59 -1.26
CA VAL A 29 -3.24 9.93 -1.66
C VAL A 29 -4.08 10.31 -0.44
N GLY A 30 -3.92 9.58 0.66
CA GLY A 30 -4.68 9.84 1.88
C GLY A 30 -4.47 8.76 2.94
N GLN A 31 -5.18 8.92 4.04
CA GLN A 31 -5.20 8.01 5.18
C GLN A 31 -6.66 7.76 5.60
N ASP A 32 -6.98 6.54 6.00
CA ASP A 32 -8.29 6.23 6.59
C ASP A 32 -8.34 6.45 8.11
N GLU A 33 -9.53 6.31 8.68
CA GLU A 33 -9.77 6.44 10.13
C GLU A 33 -9.02 5.39 10.97
N LEU A 34 -8.76 4.22 10.38
CA LEU A 34 -7.99 3.14 10.99
C LEU A 34 -6.47 3.42 10.96
N GLY A 35 -6.06 4.45 10.23
CA GLY A 35 -4.69 4.92 10.09
C GLY A 35 -3.88 4.22 8.99
N ASN A 36 -4.51 3.41 8.13
CA ASN A 36 -3.88 2.87 6.94
C ASN A 36 -3.63 3.99 5.92
N LYS A 37 -2.46 3.96 5.29
CA LYS A 37 -2.03 4.97 4.33
C LYS A 37 -2.11 4.44 2.91
N TYR A 38 -2.66 5.25 2.02
CA TYR A 38 -2.91 4.88 0.64
C TYR A 38 -2.01 5.67 -0.31
N TYR A 39 -1.49 4.97 -1.31
CA TYR A 39 -0.53 5.52 -2.26
C TYR A 39 -0.87 5.10 -3.70
N GLU A 40 -0.64 5.99 -4.65
CA GLU A 40 -0.79 5.74 -6.09
C GLU A 40 0.56 5.89 -6.79
N ALA A 41 0.86 5.04 -7.77
CA ALA A 41 2.06 5.17 -8.60
C ALA A 41 2.05 6.49 -9.37
N ARG A 42 3.19 7.19 -9.37
CA ARG A 42 3.37 8.40 -10.17
C ARG A 42 3.25 8.13 -11.67
N ASP A 43 3.78 6.98 -12.10
CA ASP A 43 3.79 6.56 -13.50
C ASP A 43 3.18 5.17 -13.67
N ALA A 44 2.54 4.92 -14.82
CA ALA A 44 1.99 3.62 -15.19
C ALA A 44 3.04 2.63 -15.74
N ARG A 45 4.34 2.94 -15.63
CA ARG A 45 5.44 2.10 -16.16
C ARG A 45 5.59 0.77 -15.43
N ASP A 46 5.24 0.73 -14.15
CA ASP A 46 5.31 -0.48 -13.29
C ASP A 46 3.95 -1.18 -13.13
N ALA A 47 2.97 -0.77 -13.91
CA ALA A 47 1.64 -1.36 -13.91
C ALA A 47 1.68 -2.76 -14.52
N TYR A 48 1.05 -3.72 -13.85
CA TYR A 48 0.88 -5.06 -14.41
C TYR A 48 -0.05 -5.02 -15.63
N ASP A 49 -1.09 -4.19 -15.55
CA ASP A 49 -1.99 -3.89 -16.65
C ASP A 49 -1.58 -2.58 -17.33
N LYS A 50 -1.29 -2.63 -18.64
CA LYS A 50 -0.98 -1.42 -19.43
C LYS A 50 -2.11 -0.41 -19.27
N GLY A 51 -1.78 0.75 -18.70
CA GLY A 51 -2.69 1.89 -18.57
C GLY A 51 -3.23 2.16 -17.16
N ARG A 52 -3.03 1.26 -16.18
CA ARG A 52 -3.53 1.46 -14.80
C ARG A 52 -2.41 1.80 -13.84
N LYS A 53 -2.47 2.95 -13.17
CA LYS A 53 -1.49 3.27 -12.12
C LYS A 53 -1.62 2.28 -10.96
N ARG A 54 -0.51 1.72 -10.51
CA ARG A 54 -0.50 0.78 -9.38
C ARG A 54 -0.90 1.49 -8.09
N ARG A 55 -1.82 0.91 -7.33
CA ARG A 55 -2.30 1.42 -6.03
C ARG A 55 -1.79 0.53 -4.90
N TRP A 56 -1.39 1.14 -3.78
CA TRP A 56 -0.88 0.44 -2.60
C TRP A 56 -1.58 0.92 -1.34
N VAL A 57 -1.67 0.02 -0.38
CA VAL A 57 -2.06 0.31 1.00
C VAL A 57 -0.95 -0.12 1.94
N ILE A 58 -0.63 0.75 2.88
CA ILE A 58 0.29 0.49 3.99
C ILE A 58 -0.56 0.46 5.26
N TYR A 59 -0.74 -0.74 5.80
CA TYR A 59 -1.52 -0.95 7.00
C TYR A 59 -0.82 -0.39 8.25
N LYS A 60 -1.63 0.13 9.18
CA LYS A 60 -1.13 0.48 10.52
C LYS A 60 -1.04 -0.79 11.38
N GLY A 61 0.14 -1.42 11.39
CA GLY A 61 0.41 -2.63 12.17
C GLY A 61 0.35 -3.91 11.34
N TYR A 62 -0.40 -4.91 11.81
CA TYR A 62 -0.51 -6.19 11.10
C TYR A 62 -1.24 -6.02 9.76
N ALA A 63 -0.62 -6.53 8.68
CA ALA A 63 -1.16 -6.47 7.33
C ALA A 63 -2.37 -7.42 7.21
N ASP A 64 -3.57 -6.84 7.19
CA ASP A 64 -4.83 -7.56 7.07
C ASP A 64 -5.73 -6.82 6.08
N ALA A 65 -6.07 -7.47 4.97
CA ALA A 65 -6.87 -6.90 3.90
C ALA A 65 -8.30 -6.54 4.33
N SER A 66 -8.79 -7.13 5.42
CA SER A 66 -10.14 -6.86 5.95
C SER A 66 -10.22 -5.51 6.66
N LYS A 67 -9.07 -4.89 6.98
CA LYS A 67 -9.00 -3.59 7.68
C LYS A 67 -9.05 -2.38 6.75
N VAL A 68 -9.24 -2.60 5.45
CA VAL A 68 -9.47 -1.52 4.48
C VAL A 68 -10.95 -1.13 4.56
N THR A 69 -11.27 0.15 4.67
CA THR A 69 -12.68 0.59 4.64
C THR A 69 -13.29 0.38 3.25
N ALA A 70 -14.61 0.31 3.16
CA ALA A 70 -15.31 0.03 1.90
C ALA A 70 -14.91 1.00 0.77
N ASP A 71 -14.80 2.29 1.10
CA ASP A 71 -14.41 3.37 0.21
C ASP A 71 -13.04 3.15 -0.44
N TRP A 72 -12.03 2.90 0.40
CA TRP A 72 -10.67 2.65 -0.03
C TRP A 72 -10.52 1.30 -0.74
N HIS A 73 -11.38 0.33 -0.42
CA HIS A 73 -11.40 -0.98 -1.05
C HIS A 73 -11.85 -0.90 -2.50
N GLY A 74 -12.91 -0.12 -2.77
CA GLY A 74 -13.38 0.16 -4.13
C GLY A 74 -12.32 0.88 -4.97
N TRP A 75 -11.66 1.89 -4.39
CA TRP A 75 -10.55 2.57 -5.04
C TRP A 75 -9.35 1.63 -5.31
N LEU A 76 -8.92 0.82 -4.35
CA LEU A 76 -7.82 -0.13 -4.55
C LEU A 76 -8.08 -1.15 -5.66
N ARG A 77 -9.35 -1.50 -5.88
CA ARG A 77 -9.79 -2.46 -6.90
C ARG A 77 -10.15 -1.84 -8.24
N TYR A 78 -9.90 -0.54 -8.42
CA TYR A 78 -10.27 0.21 -9.64
C TYR A 78 -11.78 0.17 -9.92
N THR A 79 -12.62 0.00 -8.89
CA THR A 79 -14.06 0.21 -9.01
C THR A 79 -14.37 1.69 -9.19
N PHE A 80 -13.56 2.54 -8.54
CA PHE A 80 -13.62 4.00 -8.66
C PHE A 80 -12.27 4.53 -9.16
N ASP A 81 -12.32 5.50 -10.06
CA ASP A 81 -11.12 6.17 -10.56
C ASP A 81 -10.56 7.13 -9.52
N GLU A 82 -11.44 7.87 -8.83
CA GLU A 82 -11.07 8.86 -7.82
C GLU A 82 -10.99 8.24 -6.41
N PRO A 83 -10.02 8.70 -5.59
CA PRO A 83 -9.93 8.28 -4.20
C PRO A 83 -10.99 8.98 -3.34
N PRO A 84 -11.37 8.39 -2.20
CA PRO A 84 -12.36 8.98 -1.28
C PRO A 84 -11.91 10.32 -0.67
N THR A 85 -10.65 10.71 -0.83
CA THR A 85 -10.16 12.04 -0.46
C THR A 85 -10.59 13.15 -1.41
N VAL A 86 -11.01 12.84 -2.64
CA VAL A 86 -11.45 13.84 -3.65
C VAL A 86 -12.97 13.85 -3.75
N GLU A 87 -13.58 12.67 -3.88
CA GLU A 87 -15.02 12.49 -3.86
C GLU A 87 -15.40 11.49 -2.75
N PRO A 88 -15.99 11.97 -1.64
CA PRO A 88 -16.58 11.07 -0.66
C PRO A 88 -17.86 10.45 -1.21
N PHE A 89 -18.07 9.17 -0.92
CA PHE A 89 -19.31 8.45 -1.25
C PHE A 89 -20.33 8.59 -0.11
#